data_AF-A0A1C5CN01-F1
#
_entry.id   AF-A0A1C5CN01-F1
#
_cell.length_a   1.000
_cell.length_b   1.000
_cell.length_c   1.000
_cell.angle_alpha   90.00
_cell.angle_beta   90.00
_cell.angle_gamma   90.00
#
_symmetry.space_group_name_H-M   'P 1'
#
loop_
_entity.id
_entity.type
_entity.pdbx_description
1 polymer ?
#
loop_
_entity_poly.entity_id
_entity_poly.type
_entity_poly.pdbx_seq_one_letter_code
_entity_poly.pdbx_strand_id
1 'polypeptide(L)'
;MGRLADVIVRLRGRDYPLVTGLVARMGGREVFLPAEQVADLGTEKIALTSPRVDLRHFERREGEVLLRADVLGHRVIDVADAELVRAYDIELEQRPGDGC
;
A
#
# COMPACT_ATOMS: atom_id res chain seq x y z
N MET A 1 -18.96 0.92 6.45
CA MET A 1 -18.22 0.98 5.17
C MET A 1 -17.00 1.85 5.38
N GLY A 2 -15.82 1.34 5.03
CA GLY A 2 -14.54 2.05 5.21
C GLY A 2 -14.10 2.76 3.94
N ARG A 3 -13.14 3.68 4.06
CA ARG A 3 -12.49 4.34 2.92
C ARG A 3 -10.99 4.03 2.95
N LEU A 4 -10.38 3.76 1.80
CA LEU A 4 -8.93 3.67 1.70
C LEU A 4 -8.30 5.01 2.13
N ALA A 5 -7.35 4.95 3.07
CA ALA A 5 -6.56 6.08 3.52
C ALA A 5 -5.16 6.06 2.90
N ASP A 6 -4.53 4.88 2.86
CA ASP A 6 -3.19 4.70 2.31
C ASP A 6 -2.93 3.23 1.88
N VAL A 7 -1.83 3.01 1.17
CA VAL A 7 -1.32 1.68 0.77
C VAL A 7 0.08 1.53 1.34
N ILE A 8 0.34 0.38 1.95
CA ILE A 8 1.62 0.08 2.59
C ILE A 8 2.43 -0.83 1.69
N VAL A 9 3.68 -0.43 1.44
CA VAL A 9 4.65 -1.26 0.74
C VAL A 9 5.88 -1.54 1.61
N ARG A 10 6.54 -2.65 1.29
CA ARG A 10 7.90 -2.94 1.77
C ARG A 10 8.87 -2.88 0.60
N LEU A 11 9.96 -2.13 0.80
CA LEU A 11 11.06 -2.05 -0.16
C LEU A 11 11.82 -3.38 -0.19
N ARG A 12 12.23 -3.82 -1.38
CA ARG A 12 12.88 -5.12 -1.62
C ARG A 12 14.19 -4.97 -2.40
N GLY A 13 15.02 -4.02 -1.99
CA GLY A 13 16.30 -3.77 -2.66
C GLY A 13 16.09 -3.30 -4.10
N ARG A 14 16.42 -4.15 -5.08
CA ARG A 14 16.27 -3.86 -6.51
C ARG A 14 14.92 -4.30 -7.10
N ASP A 15 14.15 -5.11 -6.37
CA ASP A 15 12.81 -5.50 -6.81
C ASP A 15 11.81 -4.36 -6.59
N TYR A 16 10.71 -4.40 -7.34
CA TYR A 16 9.57 -3.52 -7.08
C TYR A 16 9.08 -3.66 -5.64
N PRO A 17 8.70 -2.54 -4.99
CA PRO A 17 8.11 -2.58 -3.66
C PRO A 17 6.89 -3.50 -3.62
N LEU A 18 6.83 -4.36 -2.62
CA LEU A 18 5.70 -5.28 -2.46
C LEU A 18 4.62 -4.62 -1.62
N VAL A 19 3.39 -4.59 -2.11
CA VAL A 19 2.22 -4.20 -1.31
C VAL A 19 2.00 -5.25 -0.22
N THR A 20 2.09 -4.82 1.04
CA THR A 20 1.91 -5.70 2.20
C THR A 20 0.61 -5.44 2.96
N GLY A 21 -0.05 -4.32 2.67
CA GLY A 21 -1.36 -4.03 3.24
C GLY A 21 -1.90 -2.68 2.83
N LEU A 22 -3.06 -2.36 3.37
CA LEU A 22 -3.77 -1.11 3.18
C LEU A 22 -4.06 -0.47 4.53
N VAL A 23 -4.13 0.85 4.55
CA VAL A 23 -4.68 1.61 5.67
C VAL A 23 -6.08 2.03 5.28
N ALA A 24 -7.08 1.66 6.09
CA ALA A 24 -8.46 2.05 5.86
C ALA A 24 -8.98 2.89 7.02
N ARG A 25 -9.77 3.92 6.72
CA ARG A 25 -10.49 4.70 7.72
C ARG A 25 -11.83 4.04 8.00
N MET A 26 -12.03 3.58 9.23
CA MET A 26 -13.25 2.91 9.71
C MET A 26 -13.62 3.44 11.10
N GLY A 27 -14.88 3.83 11.31
CA GLY A 27 -15.34 4.27 12.63
C GLY A 27 -14.53 5.42 13.24
N GLY A 28 -14.02 6.34 12.40
CA GLY A 28 -13.24 7.50 12.83
C GLY A 28 -11.75 7.27 13.08
N ARG A 29 -11.26 6.03 12.98
CA ARG A 29 -9.84 5.68 13.12
C ARG A 29 -9.28 5.05 11.86
N GLU A 30 -7.96 5.03 11.75
CA GLU A 30 -7.25 4.26 10.73
C GLU A 30 -6.95 2.86 11.28
N VAL A 31 -7.13 1.85 10.42
CA VAL A 31 -6.92 0.43 10.73
C VAL A 31 -6.06 -0.21 9.63
N PHE A 32 -5.28 -1.22 10.02
CA PHE A 32 -4.47 -2.00 9.09
C PHE A 32 -5.28 -3.13 8.46
N LEU A 33 -5.20 -3.26 7.14
CA LEU A 33 -5.73 -4.39 6.38
C LEU A 33 -4.57 -5.14 5.73
N PRO A 34 -4.30 -6.40 6.11
CA PRO A 34 -3.28 -7.22 5.45
C PRO A 34 -3.62 -7.42 3.98
N ALA A 35 -2.61 -7.43 3.09
CA ALA A 35 -2.82 -7.64 1.66
C ALA A 35 -3.50 -8.99 1.36
N GLU A 36 -3.28 -10.01 2.19
CA GLU A 36 -3.89 -11.34 2.08
C GLU A 36 -5.42 -11.31 2.32
N GLN A 37 -5.92 -10.25 2.97
CA GLN A 37 -7.36 -10.04 3.15
C GLN A 37 -7.98 -9.27 1.99
N VAL A 38 -7.20 -8.82 1.03
CA VAL A 38 -7.66 -8.04 -0.11
C VAL A 38 -7.87 -8.99 -1.28
N ALA A 39 -9.15 -9.24 -1.62
CA ALA A 39 -9.51 -10.11 -2.73
C ALA A 39 -9.35 -9.41 -4.08
N ASP A 40 -9.64 -8.11 -4.13
CA ASP A 40 -9.53 -7.30 -5.33
C ASP A 40 -9.28 -5.83 -4.98
N LEU A 41 -8.37 -5.20 -5.73
CA LEU A 41 -8.02 -3.78 -5.66
C LEU A 41 -8.46 -3.11 -6.96
N GLY A 42 -9.76 -2.85 -7.07
CA GLY A 42 -10.34 -2.14 -8.20
C GLY A 42 -10.28 -0.62 -8.05
N THR A 43 -10.45 0.08 -9.18
CA THR A 43 -10.44 1.55 -9.24
C THR A 43 -11.56 2.19 -8.40
N GLU A 44 -12.73 1.55 -8.32
CA GLU A 44 -13.90 2.10 -7.62
C GLU A 44 -14.11 1.49 -6.22
N LYS A 45 -13.71 0.24 -6.03
CA LYS A 45 -13.97 -0.51 -4.81
C LYS A 45 -12.86 -1.50 -4.51
N ILE A 46 -12.66 -1.75 -3.22
CA ILE A 46 -11.75 -2.76 -2.70
C ILE A 46 -12.61 -3.88 -2.13
N ALA A 47 -12.43 -5.09 -2.65
CA ALA A 47 -13.10 -6.28 -2.13
C ALA A 47 -12.20 -6.96 -1.11
N LEU A 48 -12.78 -7.35 0.03
CA LEU A 48 -12.07 -8.13 1.04
C LEU A 48 -12.49 -9.60 0.94
N THR A 49 -11.56 -10.51 1.23
CA THR A 49 -11.80 -11.95 1.28
C THR A 49 -12.74 -12.34 2.43
N SER A 50 -12.78 -11.52 3.48
CA SER A 50 -13.60 -11.75 4.68
C SER A 50 -14.05 -10.42 5.29
N PRO A 51 -15.24 -10.36 5.93
CA PRO A 51 -15.71 -9.18 6.65
C PRO A 51 -15.02 -8.99 8.02
N ARG A 52 -14.22 -9.95 8.49
CA ARG A 52 -13.52 -9.86 9.79
C ARG A 52 -12.31 -8.96 9.65
N VAL A 53 -12.49 -7.69 10.01
CA VAL A 53 -11.42 -6.70 10.06
C VAL A 53 -11.01 -6.45 11.51
N ASP A 54 -9.71 -6.43 11.76
CA ASP A 54 -9.15 -5.98 13.03
C ASP A 54 -9.25 -4.45 13.12
N LEU A 55 -10.01 -3.96 14.10
CA LEU A 55 -10.26 -2.52 14.29
C LEU A 55 -9.27 -1.85 15.25
N ARG A 56 -8.14 -2.49 15.56
CA ARG A 56 -7.04 -1.84 16.27
C ARG A 56 -6.54 -0.64 15.48
N HIS A 57 -6.08 0.38 16.22
CA HIS A 57 -5.50 1.55 15.61
C HIS A 57 -4.28 1.15 14.78
N PHE A 58 -4.17 1.70 13.58
CA PHE A 58 -3.00 1.53 12.75
C PHE A 58 -1.79 2.21 13.40
N GLU A 59 -0.69 1.47 13.51
CA GLU A 59 0.62 1.99 13.87
C GLU A 59 1.62 1.53 12.81
N ARG A 60 2.33 2.49 12.22
CA ARG A 60 3.36 2.21 11.20
C ARG A 60 4.53 1.45 11.83
N ARG A 61 4.91 0.35 11.19
CA ARG A 61 6.07 -0.46 11.60
C ARG A 61 7.33 -0.03 10.89
N GLU A 62 8.47 -0.42 11.45
CA GLU A 62 9.76 -0.19 10.81
C GLU A 62 9.85 -0.93 9.47
N GLY A 63 10.34 -0.23 8.45
CA GLY A 63 10.45 -0.74 7.08
C GLY A 63 9.15 -0.71 6.27
N GLU A 64 8.06 -0.19 6.82
CA GLU A 64 6.84 0.12 6.06
C GLU A 64 6.94 1.53 5.47
N VAL A 65 6.56 1.64 4.20
CA VAL A 65 6.46 2.92 3.48
C VAL A 65 5.02 3.09 3.04
N LEU A 66 4.44 4.25 3.32
CA LEU A 66 3.08 4.58 2.91
C LEU A 66 3.12 5.32 1.58
N LEU A 67 2.42 4.80 0.58
CA LEU A 67 2.48 5.35 -0.78
C LEU A 67 1.93 6.77 -0.86
N ARG A 68 0.83 7.08 -0.19
CA ARG A 68 0.26 8.43 -0.21
C ARG A 68 1.04 9.37 0.71
N ALA A 69 1.40 8.94 1.91
CA ALA A 69 2.06 9.81 2.89
C ALA A 69 3.55 10.05 2.59
N ASP A 70 4.29 9.02 2.16
CA ASP A 70 5.76 9.05 2.07
C ASP A 70 6.28 9.13 0.62
N VAL A 71 5.48 8.77 -0.39
CA VAL A 71 5.93 8.71 -1.80
C VAL A 71 5.24 9.75 -2.68
N LEU A 72 3.91 9.70 -2.77
CA LEU A 72 3.14 10.57 -3.65
C LEU A 72 3.38 12.05 -3.29
N GLY A 73 3.66 12.86 -4.29
CA GLY A 73 3.97 14.28 -4.10
C GLY A 73 5.34 14.54 -3.47
N HIS A 74 6.16 13.51 -3.21
CA HIS A 74 7.52 13.66 -2.70
C HIS A 74 8.56 13.48 -3.82
N ARG A 75 9.81 13.82 -3.50
CA ARG A 75 10.95 13.61 -4.38
C ARG A 75 11.63 12.29 -4.04
N VAL A 76 11.86 11.46 -5.05
CA VAL A 76 12.48 10.14 -4.95
C VAL A 76 13.66 10.05 -5.89
N ILE A 77 14.61 9.17 -5.59
CA ILE A 77 15.79 8.96 -6.44
C ILE A 77 15.44 7.90 -7.48
N ASP A 78 15.51 8.28 -8.75
CA ASP A 78 15.62 7.33 -9.84
C ASP A 78 17.04 6.75 -9.83
N VAL A 79 17.14 5.46 -9.52
CA VAL A 79 18.44 4.77 -9.40
C VAL A 79 19.04 4.48 -10.76
N ALA A 80 18.23 4.33 -11.81
CA ALA A 80 18.74 4.04 -13.16
C ALA A 80 19.43 5.26 -13.76
N ASP A 81 18.80 6.43 -13.60
CA ASP A 81 19.28 7.69 -14.17
C ASP A 81 20.03 8.58 -13.16
N ALA A 82 20.15 8.13 -11.90
CA ALA A 82 20.77 8.85 -10.79
C ALA A 82 20.21 10.27 -10.60
N GLU A 83 18.90 10.44 -10.83
CA GLU A 83 18.21 11.73 -10.78
C GLU A 83 17.19 11.79 -9.64
N LEU A 84 16.97 12.99 -9.09
CA LEU A 84 15.90 13.24 -8.13
C LEU A 84 14.60 13.65 -8.85
N VAL A 85 13.65 12.71 -8.94
CA VAL A 85 12.36 12.91 -9.63
C VAL A 85 11.23 13.12 -8.63
N ARG A 86 10.12 13.75 -9.05
CA ARG A 86 8.91 13.89 -8.23
C ARG A 86 7.89 12.81 -8.60
N ALA A 87 7.37 12.10 -7.60
CA ALA A 87 6.32 11.12 -7.82
C ALA A 87 4.95 11.82 -7.92
N TYR A 88 4.38 11.87 -9.13
CA TYR A 88 3.08 12.50 -9.38
C TYR A 88 1.92 11.52 -9.33
N ASP A 89 2.17 10.28 -9.73
CA ASP A 89 1.23 9.17 -9.74
C ASP A 89 1.92 7.90 -9.24
N ILE A 90 1.09 6.88 -8.97
CA ILE A 90 1.55 5.56 -8.59
C ILE A 90 0.63 4.55 -9.26
N GLU A 91 1.23 3.58 -9.94
CA GLU A 91 0.53 2.44 -10.52
C GLU A 91 0.82 1.19 -9.69
N LEU A 92 -0.22 0.39 -9.46
CA LEU A 92 -0.13 -0.88 -8.77
C LEU A 92 -0.47 -1.99 -9.76
N GLU A 93 0.42 -2.98 -9.85
CA GLU A 93 0.22 -4.15 -10.70
C GLU A 93 0.05 -5.39 -9.83
N GLN A 94 -1.07 -6.10 -10.02
CA GLN A 94 -1.22 -7.45 -9.48
C GLN A 94 -0.43 -8.41 -10.35
N ARG A 95 0.70 -8.89 -9.84
CA ARG A 95 1.41 -10.00 -10.47
C ARG A 95 0.88 -11.31 -9.91
N PRO A 96 0.47 -12.28 -10.76
CA PRO A 96 0.25 -13.64 -10.27
C PRO A 96 1.54 -14.04 -9.56
N GLY A 97 1.43 -14.39 -8.27
CA GLY A 97 2.61 -14.71 -7.48
C GLY A 97 3.43 -15.75 -8.21
N ASP A 98 4.75 -15.58 -8.23
CA ASP A 98 5.70 -16.59 -8.66
C ASP A 98 5.54 -17.79 -7.71
N GLY A 99 4.50 -18.58 -7.95
CA GLY A 99 4.17 -19.77 -7.20
C GLY A 99 5.21 -20.81 -7.52
N CYS A 100 6.03 -21.13 -6.53
CA CYS A 100 6.73 -22.40 -6.52
C CYS A 100 5.77 -23.52 -6.11
#